data_AF-A0AAV7R4H7-F1
#
_entry.id   AF-A0AAV7R4H7-F1
#
_cell.length_a   1.000
_cell.length_b   1.000
_cell.length_c   1.000
_cell.angle_alpha   90.00
_cell.angle_beta   90.00
_cell.angle_gamma   90.00
#
_symmetry.space_group_name_H-M   'P 1'
#
loop_
_entity.id
_entity.type
_entity.pdbx_description
1 polymer ?
#
loop_
_entity_poly.entity_id
_entity_poly.type
_entity_poly.pdbx_seq_one_letter_code
_entity_poly.pdbx_strand_id
1 'polypeptide(L)'
;EGWEQPLKAPKQDIVDYVLGLRSRMAEYMKKASKNLQASQELQKQWHDQKAVLVQYQPGQKVWVLEPVAPRALQDKWSGPHLIVET
;
A
#
# COMPACT_ATOMS: atom_id res chain seq x y z
N GLU A 1 1.37 42.02 19.50
CA GLU A 1 0.07 41.34 19.69
C GLU A 1 -0.73 41.51 18.40
N GLY A 2 -1.16 40.42 17.75
CA GLY A 2 -1.84 40.54 16.46
C GLY A 2 -2.18 39.21 15.78
N TRP A 3 -2.38 38.14 16.54
CA TRP A 3 -2.59 36.79 15.98
C TRP A 3 -4.03 36.30 15.98
N GLU A 4 -4.99 37.14 16.34
CA GLU A 4 -6.41 36.77 16.31
C GLU A 4 -7.18 37.79 15.47
N GLN A 5 -6.96 37.74 14.16
CA GLN A 5 -7.99 38.26 13.26
C GLN A 5 -9.14 37.23 13.28
N PRO A 6 -10.35 37.58 13.75
CA PRO A 6 -11.47 36.67 13.66
C PRO A 6 -11.71 36.39 12.19
N LEU A 7 -11.57 35.13 11.80
CA LEU A 7 -11.95 34.67 10.46
C LEU A 7 -13.42 35.04 10.29
N LYS A 8 -13.68 36.11 9.54
CA LYS A 8 -15.03 36.55 9.20
C LYS A 8 -15.58 35.50 8.24
N ALA A 9 -16.09 34.40 8.80
CA ALA A 9 -16.71 33.36 8.02
C ALA A 9 -17.86 34.01 7.23
N PRO A 10 -17.90 33.87 5.90
CA PRO A 10 -19.06 34.30 5.16
C PRO A 10 -20.29 33.62 5.79
N LYS A 11 -21.41 34.35 5.92
CA LYS A 11 -22.71 33.74 6.26
C LYS A 11 -23.15 32.88 5.07
N GLN A 12 -22.43 31.81 4.81
CA GLN A 12 -22.83 30.77 3.89
C GLN A 12 -23.84 29.90 4.63
N ASP A 13 -24.93 29.57 3.93
CA ASP A 13 -25.82 28.54 4.42
C ASP A 13 -25.00 27.27 4.66
N ILE A 14 -25.22 26.66 5.83
CA ILE A 14 -24.48 25.47 6.28
C ILE A 14 -24.66 24.35 5.26
N VAL A 15 -25.84 24.28 4.64
CA VAL A 15 -26.17 23.30 3.60
C VAL A 15 -25.26 23.46 2.38
N ASP A 16 -25.11 24.69 1.86
CA ASP A 16 -24.25 24.99 0.71
C ASP A 16 -22.78 24.67 1.01
N TYR A 17 -22.31 24.99 2.21
CA TYR A 17 -20.96 24.68 2.63
C TYR A 17 -20.70 23.17 2.65
N VAL A 18 -21.62 22.38 3.25
CA VAL A 18 -21.50 20.93 3.35
C VAL A 18 -21.57 20.28 1.97
N LEU A 19 -22.46 20.74 1.09
CA LEU A 19 -22.55 20.26 -0.29
C LEU A 19 -21.27 20.56 -1.07
N GLY A 20 -20.74 21.79 -0.96
CA GLY A 20 -19.49 22.17 -1.60
C GLY A 20 -18.28 21.40 -1.05
N LEU A 21 -18.26 21.11 0.25
CA LEU A 21 -17.23 20.26 0.86
C LEU A 21 -17.29 18.82 0.32
N ARG A 22 -18.49 18.22 0.27
CA ARG A 22 -18.68 16.86 -0.29
C ARG A 22 -18.19 16.77 -1.72
N SER A 23 -18.54 17.74 -2.57
CA SER A 23 -18.12 17.77 -3.98
C SER A 23 -16.60 17.86 -4.11
N ARG A 24 -15.94 18.74 -3.33
CA ARG A 24 -14.48 18.85 -3.31
C ARG A 24 -13.80 17.57 -2.83
N MET A 25 -14.32 16.94 -1.78
CA MET A 25 -13.79 15.67 -1.29
C MET A 25 -13.88 14.58 -2.35
N ALA A 26 -15.02 14.47 -3.04
CA ALA A 26 -15.19 13.50 -4.12
C ALA A 26 -14.18 13.73 -5.26
N GLU A 27 -13.92 14.99 -5.63
CA GLU A 27 -12.92 15.34 -6.64
C GLU A 27 -11.51 14.96 -6.20
N TYR A 28 -11.13 15.27 -4.96
CA TYR A 28 -9.81 14.92 -4.44
C TYR A 28 -9.62 13.42 -4.28
N MET A 29 -10.63 12.69 -3.83
CA MET A 29 -10.59 11.22 -3.79
C MET A 29 -10.34 10.63 -5.18
N LYS A 30 -11.00 11.16 -6.21
CA LYS A 30 -10.77 10.72 -7.60
C LYS A 30 -9.34 10.98 -8.04
N LYS A 31 -8.75 12.14 -7.70
CA LYS A 31 -7.35 12.47 -8.01
C LYS A 31 -6.38 11.55 -7.24
N ALA A 32 -6.62 11.34 -5.95
CA ALA A 32 -5.80 10.46 -5.11
C ALA A 32 -5.82 9.02 -5.62
N SER A 33 -6.99 8.49 -5.98
CA SER A 33 -7.12 7.14 -6.54
C SER A 33 -6.34 6.97 -7.84
N LYS A 34 -6.37 7.97 -8.74
CA LYS A 34 -5.60 7.94 -9.99
C LYS A 34 -4.09 7.94 -9.72
N ASN A 35 -3.63 8.80 -8.82
CA ASN A 35 -2.22 8.87 -8.46
C ASN A 35 -1.74 7.59 -7.78
N LEU A 36 -2.57 6.99 -6.93
CA LEU A 36 -2.29 5.71 -6.30
C LEU A 36 -2.10 4.62 -7.36
N GLN A 37 -3.02 4.50 -8.31
CA GLN A 37 -2.92 3.52 -9.38
C GLN A 37 -1.64 3.71 -10.22
N ALA A 38 -1.36 4.94 -10.66
CA ALA A 38 -0.15 5.24 -11.42
C ALA A 38 1.13 4.90 -10.64
N SER A 39 1.15 5.21 -9.34
CA SER A 39 2.28 4.86 -8.48
C SER A 39 2.44 3.35 -8.32
N GLN A 40 1.35 2.59 -8.20
CA GLN A 40 1.36 1.14 -8.10
C GLN A 40 1.87 0.49 -9.40
N GLU A 41 1.48 1.01 -10.55
CA GLU A 41 1.96 0.55 -11.85
C GLU A 41 3.47 0.73 -12.00
N LEU A 42 3.99 1.91 -11.61
CA LEU A 42 5.43 2.16 -11.58
C LEU A 42 6.11 1.21 -10.60
N GLN A 43 5.64 1.12 -9.35
CA GLN A 43 6.22 0.22 -8.35
C GLN A 43 6.30 -1.22 -8.87
N LYS A 44 5.23 -1.72 -9.48
CA LYS A 44 5.22 -3.05 -10.09
C LYS A 44 6.32 -3.19 -11.13
N GLN A 45 6.44 -2.25 -12.07
CA GLN A 45 7.50 -2.30 -13.09
C GLN A 45 8.91 -2.32 -12.45
N TRP A 46 9.16 -1.49 -11.45
CA TRP A 46 10.47 -1.41 -10.78
C TRP A 46 10.80 -2.67 -9.96
N HIS A 47 9.81 -3.25 -9.28
CA HIS A 47 10.00 -4.47 -8.51
C HIS A 47 10.12 -5.71 -9.40
N ASP A 48 9.34 -5.78 -10.49
CA ASP A 48 9.36 -6.88 -11.44
C ASP A 48 10.67 -6.91 -12.26
N GLN A 49 11.34 -5.77 -12.46
CA GLN A 49 12.63 -5.70 -13.17
C GLN A 49 13.73 -6.62 -12.60
N LYS A 50 13.71 -6.86 -11.28
CA LYS A 50 14.66 -7.75 -10.60
C LYS A 50 14.02 -9.07 -10.16
N ALA A 51 12.76 -9.31 -10.52
CA ALA A 51 12.11 -10.56 -10.25
C ALA A 51 12.70 -11.64 -11.15
N VAL A 52 13.34 -12.64 -10.54
CA VAL A 52 13.86 -13.81 -11.23
C VAL A 52 12.84 -14.92 -11.10
N LEU A 53 12.49 -15.56 -12.23
CA LEU A 53 11.73 -16.79 -12.20
C LEU A 53 12.58 -17.89 -11.59
N VAL A 54 12.25 -18.31 -10.37
CA VAL A 54 12.92 -19.43 -9.71
C VAL A 54 12.16 -20.70 -10.07
N GLN A 55 12.77 -21.55 -10.89
CA GLN A 55 12.29 -22.90 -11.14
C GLN A 55 13.03 -23.87 -10.24
N TYR A 56 12.27 -24.68 -9.51
CA TYR A 56 12.84 -25.68 -8.65
C TYR A 56 12.73 -27.07 -9.27
N GLN A 57 13.76 -27.88 -9.03
CA GLN A 57 13.86 -29.25 -9.53
C GLN A 57 13.78 -30.24 -8.34
N PRO A 58 13.17 -31.42 -8.54
CA PRO A 58 13.22 -32.49 -7.54
C PRO A 58 14.66 -32.77 -7.08
N GLY A 59 14.83 -32.98 -5.77
CA GLY A 59 16.15 -33.19 -5.15
C GLY A 59 16.91 -31.92 -4.77
N GLN A 60 16.44 -30.73 -5.15
CA GLN A 60 17.00 -29.47 -4.63
C GLN A 60 16.56 -29.23 -3.18
N LYS A 61 17.46 -28.61 -2.40
CA LYS A 61 17.20 -28.18 -1.02
C LYS A 61 16.80 -26.71 -1.01
N VAL A 62 15.63 -26.40 -0.44
CA VAL A 62 15.08 -25.05 -0.37
C VAL A 62 14.69 -24.68 1.05
N TRP A 63 14.83 -23.40 1.39
CA TRP A 63 14.30 -22.85 2.62
C TRP A 63 12.84 -22.46 2.41
N VAL A 64 11.98 -22.78 3.38
CA VAL A 64 10.56 -22.47 3.32
C VAL A 64 10.26 -21.31 4.26
N LEU A 65 9.59 -20.28 3.75
CA LEU A 65 9.12 -19.16 4.57
C LEU A 65 7.91 -19.61 5.38
N GLU A 66 7.99 -19.51 6.71
CA GLU A 66 6.91 -19.90 7.59
C GLU A 66 5.70 -18.97 7.37
N PRO A 67 4.48 -19.49 7.14
CA PRO A 67 3.29 -18.66 6.87
C PRO A 67 2.78 -17.91 8.11
N VAL A 68 3.40 -18.14 9.28
CA VAL A 68 3.02 -17.53 10.56
C VAL A 68 3.89 -16.30 10.82
N ALA A 69 3.28 -15.21 11.27
CA ALA A 69 4.02 -14.02 11.67
C ALA A 69 5.03 -14.39 12.77
N PRO A 70 6.34 -14.15 12.55
CA PRO A 70 7.36 -14.55 13.50
C PRO A 70 7.15 -13.76 14.79
N ARG A 71 7.11 -14.47 15.92
CA ARG A 71 7.26 -13.82 17.22
C ARG A 71 8.69 -13.30 17.35
N ALA A 72 8.92 -12.32 18.23
CA ALA A 72 10.28 -11.87 18.50
C ALA A 72 11.16 -13.09 18.82
N LEU A 73 12.30 -13.22 18.12
CA LEU A 73 13.27 -14.33 18.21
C LEU A 73 12.92 -15.65 17.51
N GLN A 74 11.85 -15.72 16.72
CA GLN A 74 11.59 -16.88 15.85
C GLN A 74 12.17 -16.69 14.46
N ASP A 75 12.82 -17.73 13.94
CA ASP A 75 13.32 -17.76 12.57
C ASP A 75 12.15 -17.77 11.58
N LYS A 76 12.23 -16.88 10.58
CA LYS A 76 11.24 -16.80 9.50
C LYS A 76 11.33 -17.96 8.52
N TRP A 77 12.49 -18.59 8.44
CA TRP A 77 12.80 -19.59 7.43
C TRP A 77 13.00 -20.95 8.10
N SER A 78 12.17 -21.90 7.73
CA SER A 78 12.35 -23.30 8.06
C SER A 78 13.32 -23.94 7.08
N GLY A 79 14.13 -24.87 7.60
CA GLY A 79 15.39 -25.38 7.06
C GLY A 79 15.38 -25.87 5.60
N PRO A 80 16.50 -26.48 5.16
CA PRO A 80 16.59 -27.00 3.81
C PRO A 80 15.68 -28.23 3.64
N HIS A 81 14.50 -28.02 3.07
CA HIS A 81 13.56 -29.06 2.66
C HIS A 81 13.90 -29.58 1.27
N LEU A 82 13.73 -30.89 1.07
CA LEU A 82 13.90 -31.50 -0.24
C LEU A 82 12.61 -31.38 -1.04
N ILE A 83 12.74 -30.99 -2.30
CA ILE A 83 11.63 -30.98 -3.24
C ILE A 83 11.40 -32.41 -3.74
N VAL A 84 10.19 -32.90 -3.52
CA VAL A 84 9.71 -34.19 -4.03
C VAL A 84 8.78 -33.94 -5.21
N GLU A 85 8.86 -34.79 -6.24
CA GLU A 85 7.91 -34.79 -7.34
C GLU A 85 6.51 -35.15 -6.81
N THR A 86 5.47 -34.47 -7.29
CA THR A 86 4.07 -34.72 -6.91
C THR A 86 3.44 -35.73 -7.86
#